data_AF-A0A3S0ZZP8-F1
#
_entry.id   AF-A0A3S0ZZP8-F1
#
_cell.length_a   1.000
_cell.length_b   1.000
_cell.length_c   1.000
_cell.angle_alpha   90.00
_cell.angle_beta   90.00
_cell.angle_gamma   90.00
#
_symmetry.space_group_name_H-M   'P 1'
#
loop_
_entity.id
_entity.type
_entity.pdbx_description
1 polymer ?
#
loop_
_entity_poly.entity_id
_entity_poly.type
_entity_poly.pdbx_seq_one_letter_code
_entity_poly.pdbx_strand_id
1 'polypeptide(L)'
;MMKGSVKKIVKKEVLMHKETVNSHLRFHFDSSLDLDLESNQSASAPRSKSEKQTMPTDFVKPPFALPEHVEDHQRINRILRYSLRQQKEDEISDNAAIVTFLISRCLTAASIPHRVVCGYRRVYPDDCSNNNPMPFPVSPHVWLVIKDHIIDNTYIKIMPEWMCNYLHDHISDCYDETDNEFNGASKLQDEVPSICIPRGFMKKKIQFCLRRPDMALALGHNNEHFYNFFFSMIRHIYETYGATVKGIDPTTRLICWRCESYPETGKGLYSDALAHSGQDCLDVELKSVPSSSSTTWRFLQCSRCMVANYCSVECQSQDWWEIHEYLCLSRGSVFLPPISNSH
;
A
#
# COMPACT_ATOMS: atom_id res chain seq x y z
N MET A 1 -64.10 25.91 -20.94
CA MET A 1 -63.09 26.16 -21.99
C MET A 1 -61.86 26.78 -21.35
N MET A 2 -60.82 25.98 -21.14
CA MET A 2 -59.63 26.33 -20.35
C MET A 2 -58.66 27.19 -21.16
N LYS A 3 -58.22 28.30 -20.58
CA LYS A 3 -57.12 29.14 -21.06
C LYS A 3 -55.80 28.58 -20.52
N GLY A 4 -54.98 28.01 -21.39
CA GLY A 4 -53.60 27.57 -21.08
C GLY A 4 -52.62 28.72 -21.27
N SER A 5 -51.92 29.09 -20.19
CA SER A 5 -50.94 30.17 -20.13
C SER A 5 -49.53 29.62 -20.35
N VAL A 6 -48.84 30.09 -21.39
CA VAL A 6 -47.46 29.73 -21.73
C VAL A 6 -46.50 30.63 -20.93
N LYS A 7 -45.79 30.05 -19.94
CA LYS A 7 -44.71 30.75 -19.22
C LYS A 7 -43.38 30.57 -19.95
N LYS A 8 -42.82 31.69 -20.41
CA LYS A 8 -41.42 31.85 -20.86
C LYS A 8 -40.47 31.57 -19.68
N ILE A 9 -39.49 30.69 -19.88
CA ILE A 9 -38.32 30.56 -19.00
C ILE A 9 -37.18 31.38 -19.61
N VAL A 10 -36.70 32.34 -18.83
CA VAL A 10 -35.59 33.24 -19.14
C VAL A 10 -34.28 32.53 -18.82
N LYS A 11 -33.37 32.45 -19.80
CA LYS A 11 -31.97 32.04 -19.61
C LYS A 11 -31.26 33.09 -18.75
N LYS A 12 -30.66 32.67 -17.63
CA LYS A 12 -29.79 33.50 -16.81
C LYS A 12 -28.35 33.09 -17.07
N GLU A 13 -27.60 33.95 -17.76
CA GLU A 13 -26.15 33.86 -17.92
C GLU A 13 -25.48 34.02 -16.55
N VAL A 14 -24.58 33.11 -16.21
CA VAL A 14 -23.70 33.21 -15.05
C VAL A 14 -22.34 33.67 -15.54
N LEU A 15 -22.01 34.90 -15.19
CA LEU A 15 -20.74 35.57 -15.45
C LEU A 15 -19.66 34.98 -14.51
N MET A 16 -18.62 34.38 -15.09
CA MET A 16 -17.44 33.91 -14.34
C MET A 16 -16.61 35.10 -13.84
N HIS A 17 -16.44 35.21 -12.52
CA HIS A 17 -15.38 36.04 -11.92
C HIS A 17 -14.11 35.20 -11.79
N LYS A 18 -13.06 35.64 -12.50
CA LYS A 18 -11.67 35.26 -12.26
C LYS A 18 -11.14 36.16 -11.15
N GLU A 19 -10.84 35.60 -9.99
CA GLU A 19 -9.97 36.24 -9.00
C GLU A 19 -8.79 35.34 -8.65
N THR A 20 -7.66 35.75 -9.21
CA THR A 20 -6.29 35.79 -8.68
C THR A 20 -6.10 35.33 -7.23
N VAL A 21 -5.36 34.23 -7.04
CA VAL A 21 -4.52 34.02 -5.85
C VAL A 21 -3.13 33.60 -6.31
N ASN A 22 -2.22 34.57 -6.26
CA ASN A 22 -0.80 34.39 -6.49
C ASN A 22 -0.13 34.71 -5.14
N SER A 23 0.30 33.68 -4.40
CA SER A 23 1.17 33.87 -3.24
C SER A 23 2.23 32.79 -3.21
N HIS A 24 3.46 33.23 -3.49
CA HIS A 24 4.70 32.48 -3.44
C HIS A 24 4.93 31.78 -2.10
N LEU A 25 5.18 30.47 -2.15
CA LEU A 25 6.02 29.78 -1.17
C LEU A 25 7.35 29.47 -1.87
N ARG A 26 8.31 30.38 -1.74
CA ARG A 26 9.73 30.10 -2.02
C ARG A 26 10.33 29.52 -0.74
N PHE A 27 10.60 28.22 -0.72
CA PHE A 27 11.49 27.63 0.27
C PHE A 27 12.93 27.81 -0.23
N HIS A 28 13.64 28.75 0.37
CA HIS A 28 15.10 28.80 0.30
C HIS A 28 15.65 27.76 1.28
N PHE A 29 16.29 26.72 0.74
CA PHE A 29 17.19 25.87 1.51
C PHE A 29 18.58 26.49 1.42
N ASP A 30 18.97 27.23 2.46
CA ASP A 30 20.38 27.57 2.69
C ASP A 30 21.04 26.40 3.41
N SER A 31 21.94 25.73 2.71
CA SER A 31 22.80 24.66 3.22
C SER A 31 24.21 25.22 3.33
N SER A 32 24.54 25.76 4.51
CA SER A 32 25.91 26.07 4.91
C SER A 32 26.06 25.63 6.37
N LEU A 33 26.59 24.44 6.55
CA LEU A 33 27.12 23.95 7.83
C LEU A 33 28.36 23.11 7.50
N ASP A 34 29.49 23.80 7.45
CA ASP A 34 30.82 23.19 7.54
C ASP A 34 31.00 22.65 8.96
N LEU A 35 31.25 21.34 9.06
CA LEU A 35 31.78 20.71 10.27
C LEU A 35 32.95 19.84 9.88
N ASP A 36 34.15 20.42 10.05
CA ASP A 36 35.41 19.70 10.10
C ASP A 36 35.43 18.79 11.34
N LEU A 37 35.55 17.49 11.10
CA LEU A 37 35.91 16.51 12.12
C LEU A 37 36.92 15.52 11.52
N GLU A 38 38.19 15.88 11.66
CA GLU A 38 39.30 14.94 11.54
C GLU A 38 39.38 14.09 12.81
N SER A 39 39.24 12.77 12.68
CA SER A 39 39.85 11.85 13.63
C SER A 39 40.16 10.48 13.00
N ASN A 40 41.45 10.26 12.76
CA ASN A 40 42.20 9.01 12.70
C ASN A 40 41.43 7.72 13.01
N GLN A 41 41.27 6.84 12.01
CA GLN A 41 41.17 5.39 12.25
C GLN A 41 42.00 4.59 11.23
N SER A 42 42.75 3.66 11.80
CA SER A 42 43.69 2.72 11.20
C SER A 42 43.05 1.81 10.14
N ALA A 43 43.75 1.70 9.02
CA ALA A 43 43.43 0.83 7.89
C ALA A 43 43.38 -0.66 8.30
N SER A 44 42.20 -1.25 8.24
CA SER A 44 42.03 -2.67 7.94
C SER A 44 41.36 -2.78 6.57
N ALA A 45 41.98 -3.52 5.67
CA ALA A 45 41.57 -3.60 4.28
C ALA A 45 40.13 -4.15 4.15
N PRO A 46 39.22 -3.47 3.43
CA PRO A 46 37.88 -4.00 3.21
C PRO A 46 38.00 -5.23 2.30
N ARG A 47 37.58 -6.39 2.82
CA ARG A 47 37.28 -7.56 1.97
C ARG A 47 36.25 -7.10 0.95
N SER A 48 36.65 -7.01 -0.31
CA SER A 48 35.79 -6.72 -1.45
C SER A 48 34.68 -7.78 -1.51
N LYS A 49 33.53 -7.48 -0.89
CA LYS A 49 32.29 -8.18 -1.22
C LYS A 49 32.12 -7.96 -2.71
N SER A 50 32.23 -9.03 -3.50
CA SER A 50 31.87 -8.96 -4.90
C SER A 50 30.46 -8.40 -4.96
N GLU A 51 30.31 -7.20 -5.52
CA GLU A 51 29.02 -6.69 -5.93
C GLU A 51 28.44 -7.74 -6.86
N LYS A 52 27.56 -8.59 -6.31
CA LYS A 52 26.76 -9.50 -7.11
C LYS A 52 25.97 -8.58 -8.03
N GLN A 53 26.44 -8.51 -9.27
CA GLN A 53 25.91 -7.68 -10.33
C GLN A 53 24.42 -7.99 -10.43
N THR A 54 23.58 -7.10 -9.90
CA THR A 54 22.14 -7.24 -10.01
C THR A 54 21.81 -6.93 -11.46
N MET A 55 21.61 -7.99 -12.23
CA MET A 55 21.21 -7.89 -13.64
C MET A 55 19.95 -7.00 -13.74
N PRO A 56 19.82 -6.19 -14.81
CA PRO A 56 18.62 -5.41 -15.02
C PRO A 56 17.46 -6.37 -15.29
N THR A 57 16.61 -6.58 -14.29
CA THR A 57 15.38 -7.35 -14.47
C THR A 57 14.51 -6.68 -15.52
N ASP A 58 14.13 -7.44 -16.55
CA ASP A 58 13.31 -6.96 -17.66
C ASP A 58 11.83 -6.80 -17.23
N PHE A 59 11.56 -5.74 -16.47
CA PHE A 59 10.21 -5.41 -15.99
C PHE A 59 9.26 -4.87 -17.09
N VAL A 60 9.63 -5.00 -18.37
CA VAL A 60 8.79 -4.55 -19.49
C VAL A 60 7.87 -5.65 -20.03
N LYS A 61 8.00 -6.87 -19.52
CA LYS A 61 7.22 -8.05 -19.93
C LYS A 61 6.24 -8.52 -18.84
N PRO A 62 5.15 -9.22 -19.20
CA PRO A 62 4.24 -9.85 -18.24
C PRO A 62 4.97 -10.87 -17.36
N PRO A 63 4.76 -10.95 -16.03
CA PRO A 63 3.64 -10.36 -15.31
C PRO A 63 3.92 -8.94 -14.80
N PHE A 64 5.05 -8.31 -15.12
CA PHE A 64 5.37 -6.97 -14.58
C PHE A 64 4.76 -5.82 -15.39
N ALA A 65 4.33 -6.10 -16.63
CA ALA A 65 3.77 -5.15 -17.58
C ALA A 65 2.68 -5.81 -18.45
N LEU A 66 1.80 -4.99 -19.02
CA LEU A 66 0.86 -5.43 -20.05
C LEU A 66 1.58 -5.72 -21.38
N PRO A 67 1.17 -6.75 -22.12
CA PRO A 67 1.68 -7.02 -23.46
C PRO A 67 1.41 -5.86 -24.43
N GLU A 68 2.30 -5.69 -25.42
CA GLU A 68 2.21 -4.59 -26.41
C GLU A 68 0.98 -4.67 -27.33
N HIS A 69 0.39 -5.84 -27.50
CA HIS A 69 -0.83 -6.02 -28.29
C HIS A 69 -2.10 -5.58 -27.54
N VAL A 70 -2.00 -5.32 -26.23
CA VAL A 70 -3.13 -4.87 -25.42
C VAL A 70 -3.32 -3.36 -25.63
N GLU A 71 -4.56 -2.95 -25.88
CA GLU A 71 -4.93 -1.54 -25.97
C GLU A 71 -4.54 -0.79 -24.68
N ASP A 72 -4.09 0.46 -24.79
CA ASP A 72 -3.59 1.29 -23.67
C ASP A 72 -2.35 0.75 -22.94
N HIS A 73 -1.69 -0.32 -23.42
CA HIS A 73 -0.53 -0.88 -22.72
C HIS A 73 0.54 0.17 -22.43
N GLN A 74 0.83 1.10 -23.37
CA GLN A 74 1.82 2.15 -23.15
C GLN A 74 1.44 3.06 -21.98
N ARG A 75 0.16 3.44 -21.94
CA ARG A 75 -0.41 4.30 -20.91
C ARG A 75 -0.34 3.64 -19.54
N ILE A 76 -0.66 2.34 -19.45
CA ILE A 76 -0.68 1.58 -18.21
C ILE A 76 0.75 1.21 -17.77
N ASN A 77 1.58 0.72 -18.69
CA ASN A 77 2.97 0.36 -18.43
C ASN A 77 3.81 1.55 -17.99
N ARG A 78 3.44 2.79 -18.35
CA ARG A 78 4.08 3.99 -17.80
C ARG A 78 3.92 4.07 -16.27
N ILE A 79 2.73 3.81 -15.74
CA ILE A 79 2.45 3.79 -14.29
C ILE A 79 3.21 2.62 -13.64
N LEU A 80 3.12 1.43 -14.22
CA LEU A 80 3.72 0.20 -13.68
C LEU A 80 5.26 0.28 -13.61
N ARG A 81 5.90 0.82 -14.66
CA ARG A 81 7.36 1.00 -14.71
C ARG A 81 7.82 2.09 -13.74
N TYR A 82 7.07 3.18 -13.63
CA TYR A 82 7.37 4.24 -12.67
C TYR A 82 7.30 3.69 -11.24
N SER A 83 6.27 2.89 -10.92
CA SER A 83 6.14 2.26 -9.61
C SER A 83 7.30 1.32 -9.28
N LEU A 84 7.68 0.39 -10.17
CA LEU A 84 8.81 -0.52 -9.92
C LEU A 84 10.14 0.22 -9.75
N ARG A 85 10.37 1.29 -10.52
CA ARG A 85 11.55 2.13 -10.36
C ARG A 85 11.56 2.78 -8.99
N GLN A 86 10.45 3.38 -8.58
CA GLN A 86 10.35 4.06 -7.29
C GLN A 86 10.48 3.08 -6.12
N GLN A 87 9.90 1.88 -6.24
CA GLN A 87 10.11 0.81 -5.25
C GLN A 87 11.58 0.44 -5.10
N LYS A 88 12.33 0.36 -6.21
CA LYS A 88 13.77 0.12 -6.17
C LYS A 88 14.54 1.28 -5.52
N GLU A 89 14.21 2.52 -5.88
CA GLU A 89 14.85 3.73 -5.33
C GLU A 89 14.60 3.91 -3.83
N ASP A 90 13.38 3.63 -3.37
CA ASP A 90 12.99 3.71 -1.96
C ASP A 90 13.26 2.40 -1.20
N GLU A 91 13.95 1.42 -1.79
CA GLU A 91 14.21 0.10 -1.18
C GLU A 91 12.97 -0.66 -0.68
N ILE A 92 11.81 -0.43 -1.30
CA ILE A 92 10.58 -1.16 -1.03
C ILE A 92 10.62 -2.49 -1.76
N SER A 93 10.93 -3.55 -1.03
CA SER A 93 10.94 -4.92 -1.54
C SER A 93 9.88 -5.77 -0.85
N ASP A 94 9.30 -6.71 -1.59
CA ASP A 94 8.43 -7.78 -1.06
C ASP A 94 7.24 -7.26 -0.22
N ASN A 95 6.58 -6.20 -0.72
CA ASN A 95 5.41 -5.61 -0.06
C ASN A 95 4.23 -5.46 -1.02
N ALA A 96 3.88 -6.58 -1.65
CA ALA A 96 2.89 -6.68 -2.71
C ALA A 96 1.55 -6.04 -2.39
N ALA A 97 1.06 -6.20 -1.15
CA ALA A 97 -0.22 -5.66 -0.74
C ALA A 97 -0.25 -4.12 -0.79
N ILE A 98 0.64 -3.44 -0.07
CA ILE A 98 0.66 -1.97 0.00
C ILE A 98 0.89 -1.38 -1.40
N VAL A 99 1.85 -1.94 -2.14
CA VAL A 99 2.17 -1.53 -3.52
C VAL A 99 0.94 -1.66 -4.42
N THR A 100 0.29 -2.81 -4.42
CA THR A 100 -0.90 -3.07 -5.23
C THR A 100 -2.05 -2.12 -4.90
N PHE A 101 -2.31 -1.85 -3.62
CA PHE A 101 -3.37 -0.91 -3.22
C PHE A 101 -3.09 0.53 -3.64
N LEU A 102 -1.84 0.98 -3.54
CA LEU A 102 -1.48 2.31 -4.02
C LEU A 102 -1.62 2.41 -5.55
N ILE A 103 -1.12 1.43 -6.29
CA ILE A 103 -1.27 1.39 -7.75
C ILE A 103 -2.75 1.33 -8.12
N SER A 104 -3.56 0.55 -7.42
CA SER A 104 -5.01 0.50 -7.63
C SER A 104 -5.65 1.89 -7.52
N ARG A 105 -5.30 2.68 -6.50
CA ARG A 105 -5.77 4.09 -6.40
C ARG A 105 -5.31 4.96 -7.56
N CYS A 106 -4.06 4.78 -7.98
CA CYS A 106 -3.49 5.50 -9.12
C CYS A 106 -4.23 5.16 -10.42
N LEU A 107 -4.53 3.88 -10.65
CA LEU A 107 -5.30 3.40 -11.80
C LEU A 107 -6.75 3.90 -11.76
N THR A 108 -7.40 3.88 -10.60
CA THR A 108 -8.75 4.46 -10.42
C THR A 108 -8.76 5.94 -10.75
N ALA A 109 -7.80 6.72 -10.25
CA ALA A 109 -7.69 8.16 -10.54
C ALA A 109 -7.48 8.41 -12.04
N ALA A 110 -6.71 7.55 -12.71
CA ALA A 110 -6.51 7.59 -14.15
C ALA A 110 -7.69 6.99 -14.96
N SER A 111 -8.80 6.57 -14.33
CA SER A 111 -9.94 5.92 -14.98
C SER A 111 -9.54 4.66 -15.77
N ILE A 112 -8.62 3.86 -15.23
CA ILE A 112 -8.17 2.59 -15.81
C ILE A 112 -8.86 1.44 -15.07
N PRO A 113 -9.72 0.65 -15.74
CA PRO A 113 -10.36 -0.52 -15.15
C PRO A 113 -9.34 -1.56 -14.72
N HIS A 114 -9.47 -2.05 -13.50
CA HIS A 114 -8.61 -3.09 -12.94
C HIS A 114 -9.33 -3.79 -11.78
N ARG A 115 -8.80 -4.94 -11.38
CA ARG A 115 -9.22 -5.67 -10.18
C ARG A 115 -8.01 -5.96 -9.31
N VAL A 116 -8.15 -5.79 -8.00
CA VAL A 116 -7.17 -6.27 -7.02
C VAL A 116 -7.52 -7.71 -6.69
N VAL A 117 -6.54 -8.60 -6.78
CA VAL A 117 -6.69 -10.04 -6.58
C VAL A 117 -5.69 -10.51 -5.54
N CYS A 118 -6.10 -11.46 -4.71
CA CYS A 118 -5.21 -12.14 -3.78
C CYS A 118 -5.24 -13.65 -3.98
N GLY A 119 -4.16 -14.29 -3.56
CA GLY A 119 -4.05 -15.73 -3.58
C GLY A 119 -2.63 -16.18 -3.29
N TYR A 120 -2.15 -17.17 -4.01
CA TYR A 120 -0.82 -17.74 -3.81
C TYR A 120 0.04 -17.57 -5.05
N ARG A 121 1.25 -17.02 -4.84
CA ARG A 121 2.31 -17.02 -5.85
C ARG A 121 3.24 -18.22 -5.61
N ARG A 122 3.39 -19.08 -6.61
CA ARG A 122 4.35 -20.18 -6.59
C ARG A 122 5.70 -19.65 -7.00
N VAL A 123 6.74 -19.97 -6.23
CA VAL A 123 8.12 -19.70 -6.59
C VAL A 123 8.80 -21.05 -6.82
N TYR A 124 9.42 -21.26 -7.98
CA TYR A 124 10.14 -22.50 -8.25
C TYR A 124 11.43 -22.52 -7.41
N PRO A 125 11.78 -23.59 -6.69
CA PRO A 125 13.09 -23.66 -6.04
C PRO A 125 14.19 -23.88 -7.08
N ASP A 126 15.33 -23.23 -6.86
CA ASP A 126 16.52 -23.25 -7.74
C ASP A 126 17.12 -24.67 -7.94
N ASP A 127 16.73 -25.65 -7.12
CA ASP A 127 17.39 -26.96 -7.03
C ASP A 127 16.51 -28.17 -7.40
N CYS A 128 15.76 -28.06 -8.50
CA CYS A 128 15.05 -29.22 -9.07
C CYS A 128 15.96 -30.17 -9.86
N SER A 129 17.28 -30.01 -9.76
CA SER A 129 18.27 -30.92 -10.36
C SER A 129 18.29 -32.28 -9.66
N ASN A 130 17.85 -32.34 -8.41
CA ASN A 130 17.68 -33.58 -7.67
C ASN A 130 16.26 -34.10 -7.91
N ASN A 131 16.14 -35.36 -8.35
CA ASN A 131 14.91 -36.08 -8.73
C ASN A 131 13.81 -36.19 -7.64
N ASN A 132 13.82 -35.33 -6.62
CA ASN A 132 12.83 -35.26 -5.57
C ASN A 132 12.07 -33.93 -5.72
N PRO A 133 10.87 -33.93 -6.33
CA PRO A 133 10.08 -32.72 -6.47
C PRO A 133 9.65 -32.24 -5.08
N MET A 134 10.42 -31.32 -4.50
CA MET A 134 10.01 -30.61 -3.30
C MET A 134 8.72 -29.82 -3.63
N PRO A 135 7.71 -29.83 -2.75
CA PRO A 135 6.51 -29.03 -2.96
C PRO A 135 6.89 -27.57 -3.13
N PHE A 136 6.38 -26.94 -4.19
CA PHE A 136 6.68 -25.55 -4.52
C PHE A 136 6.41 -24.63 -3.32
N PRO A 137 7.37 -23.79 -2.91
CA PRO A 137 7.08 -22.76 -1.93
C PRO A 137 6.02 -21.82 -2.52
N VAL A 138 4.82 -21.91 -1.95
CA VAL A 138 3.74 -20.97 -2.21
C VAL A 138 3.79 -19.85 -1.18
N SER A 139 3.68 -18.62 -1.65
CA SER A 139 3.62 -17.44 -0.78
C SER A 139 2.27 -16.74 -0.98
N PRO A 140 1.54 -16.40 0.09
CA PRO A 140 0.42 -15.47 0.00
C PRO A 140 0.86 -14.19 -0.74
N HIS A 141 0.09 -13.76 -1.73
CA HIS A 141 0.44 -12.64 -2.60
C HIS A 141 -0.79 -11.82 -3.00
N VAL A 142 -0.55 -10.61 -3.49
CA VAL A 142 -1.57 -9.70 -4.03
C VAL A 142 -1.07 -9.16 -5.36
N TRP A 143 -1.92 -9.15 -6.38
CA TRP A 143 -1.60 -8.64 -7.70
C TRP A 143 -2.80 -7.92 -8.31
N LEU A 144 -2.58 -7.29 -9.46
CA LEU A 144 -3.62 -6.66 -10.25
C LEU A 144 -4.03 -7.58 -11.40
N VAL A 145 -5.30 -7.53 -11.79
CA VAL A 145 -5.78 -8.05 -13.07
C VAL A 145 -6.28 -6.87 -13.90
N ILE A 146 -5.68 -6.67 -15.07
CA ILE A 146 -5.99 -5.57 -16.00
C ILE A 146 -6.22 -6.17 -17.38
N LYS A 147 -7.42 -5.99 -17.94
CA LYS A 147 -7.82 -6.58 -19.24
C LYS A 147 -7.48 -8.08 -19.31
N ASP A 148 -7.85 -8.83 -18.26
CA ASP A 148 -7.59 -10.28 -18.10
C ASP A 148 -6.12 -10.72 -17.99
N HIS A 149 -5.17 -9.78 -17.89
CA HIS A 149 -3.77 -10.08 -17.64
C HIS A 149 -3.39 -9.92 -16.18
N ILE A 150 -2.62 -10.88 -15.65
CA ILE A 150 -2.00 -10.81 -14.33
C ILE A 150 -0.85 -9.81 -14.35
N ILE A 151 -0.89 -8.86 -13.41
CA ILE A 151 0.11 -7.83 -13.21
C ILE A 151 0.65 -7.89 -11.78
N ASP A 152 1.84 -8.49 -11.61
CA ASP A 152 2.60 -8.49 -10.36
C ASP A 152 3.61 -7.34 -10.38
N ASN A 153 3.24 -6.20 -9.79
CA ASN A 153 4.09 -5.01 -9.76
C ASN A 153 4.93 -4.92 -8.47
N THR A 154 5.31 -6.06 -7.90
CA THR A 154 6.11 -6.10 -6.65
C THR A 154 7.59 -6.17 -6.97
N TYR A 155 8.36 -5.17 -6.54
CA TYR A 155 9.82 -5.24 -6.62
C TYR A 155 10.37 -6.26 -5.61
N ILE A 156 11.33 -7.07 -6.06
CA ILE A 156 12.06 -8.03 -5.22
C ILE A 156 13.55 -7.71 -5.37
N LYS A 157 14.17 -7.24 -4.27
CA LYS A 157 15.57 -6.76 -4.26
C LYS A 157 16.57 -7.79 -4.79
N ILE A 158 16.31 -9.07 -4.52
CA ILE A 158 17.14 -10.19 -4.95
C ILE A 158 16.24 -11.18 -5.70
N MET A 159 15.93 -10.87 -6.97
CA MET A 159 15.21 -11.78 -7.85
C MET A 159 16.20 -12.38 -8.87
N PRO A 160 16.45 -13.70 -8.82
CA PRO A 160 17.27 -14.36 -9.83
C PRO A 160 16.66 -14.26 -11.23
N GLU A 161 17.51 -14.21 -12.26
CA GLU A 161 17.07 -14.12 -13.66
C GLU A 161 16.20 -15.31 -14.07
N TRP A 162 16.58 -16.52 -13.68
CA TRP A 162 15.79 -17.72 -13.98
C TRP A 162 14.38 -17.65 -13.37
N MET A 163 14.20 -16.98 -12.22
CA MET A 163 12.90 -16.81 -11.59
C MET A 163 12.05 -15.83 -12.40
N CYS A 164 12.66 -14.77 -12.92
CA CYS A 164 11.98 -13.83 -13.83
C CYS A 164 11.49 -14.55 -15.08
N ASN A 165 12.39 -15.31 -15.74
CA ASN A 165 12.08 -16.08 -16.94
C ASN A 165 10.99 -17.13 -16.67
N TYR A 166 11.08 -17.82 -15.53
CA TYR A 166 10.06 -18.78 -15.14
C TYR A 166 8.67 -18.13 -14.98
N LEU A 167 8.62 -16.98 -14.29
CA LEU A 167 7.39 -16.20 -14.16
C LEU A 167 6.86 -15.74 -15.52
N HIS A 168 7.73 -15.31 -16.45
CA HIS A 168 7.35 -14.93 -17.81
C HIS A 168 6.70 -16.09 -18.58
N ASP A 169 7.31 -17.27 -18.50
CA ASP A 169 6.91 -18.44 -19.30
C ASP A 169 5.70 -19.18 -18.71
N HIS A 170 5.46 -19.08 -17.40
CA HIS A 170 4.48 -19.89 -16.67
C HIS A 170 3.49 -19.06 -15.83
N ILE A 171 3.10 -17.88 -16.29
CA ILE A 171 2.21 -16.97 -15.54
C ILE A 171 0.96 -17.68 -15.01
N SER A 172 0.26 -18.46 -15.84
CA SER A 172 -0.96 -19.17 -15.41
C SER A 172 -0.74 -20.18 -14.28
N ASP A 173 0.45 -20.77 -14.22
CA ASP A 173 0.79 -21.82 -13.25
C ASP A 173 1.39 -21.23 -11.97
N CYS A 174 1.87 -19.98 -12.04
CA CYS A 174 2.53 -19.29 -10.94
C CYS A 174 1.56 -18.57 -10.00
N TYR A 175 0.32 -18.29 -10.42
CA TYR A 175 -0.63 -17.49 -9.66
C TYR A 175 -1.95 -18.23 -9.50
N ASP A 176 -2.20 -18.68 -8.27
CA ASP A 176 -3.47 -19.30 -7.90
C ASP A 176 -4.34 -18.26 -7.19
N GLU A 177 -5.38 -17.77 -7.86
CA GLU A 177 -6.38 -16.90 -7.25
C GLU A 177 -7.16 -17.65 -6.15
N THR A 178 -7.43 -16.97 -5.04
CA THR A 178 -8.30 -17.48 -3.97
C THR A 178 -9.43 -16.52 -3.74
N ASP A 179 -10.62 -17.04 -3.45
CA ASP A 179 -11.70 -16.22 -2.90
C ASP A 179 -11.17 -15.46 -1.68
N ASN A 180 -11.46 -14.16 -1.57
CA ASN A 180 -10.86 -13.15 -0.65
C ASN A 180 -10.72 -13.55 0.83
N GLU A 181 -11.32 -14.65 1.20
CA GLU A 181 -11.13 -15.35 2.42
C GLU A 181 -10.15 -16.52 2.20
N PHE A 182 -8.89 -16.35 2.64
CA PHE A 182 -7.97 -17.47 2.86
C PHE A 182 -8.48 -18.48 3.93
N ASN A 183 -9.80 -18.67 4.07
CA ASN A 183 -10.50 -19.51 5.03
C ASN A 183 -10.37 -21.00 4.70
N GLY A 184 -9.81 -21.34 3.54
CA GLY A 184 -9.28 -22.68 3.29
C GLY A 184 -8.04 -22.91 4.15
N ALA A 185 -8.22 -23.53 5.32
CA ALA A 185 -7.18 -24.32 5.95
C ALA A 185 -6.88 -25.51 5.03
N SER A 186 -6.18 -25.26 3.92
CA SER A 186 -5.56 -26.34 3.16
C SER A 186 -4.58 -26.96 4.14
N LYS A 187 -4.95 -28.13 4.69
CA LYS A 187 -4.15 -28.97 5.61
C LYS A 187 -2.79 -29.38 5.04
N LEU A 188 -2.38 -28.82 3.92
CA LEU A 188 -1.32 -29.35 3.09
C LEU A 188 0.08 -28.87 3.48
N GLN A 189 0.29 -27.86 4.33
CA GLN A 189 1.63 -27.23 4.42
C GLN A 189 2.06 -26.57 5.76
N ASP A 190 1.52 -26.96 6.91
CA ASP A 190 2.05 -26.46 8.21
C ASP A 190 3.34 -27.19 8.67
N GLU A 191 3.78 -28.25 7.97
CA GLU A 191 4.91 -29.09 8.41
C GLU A 191 6.27 -28.73 7.79
N VAL A 192 6.38 -27.71 6.93
CA VAL A 192 7.70 -27.29 6.42
C VAL A 192 8.24 -26.17 7.29
N PRO A 193 9.26 -26.42 8.15
CA PRO A 193 9.92 -25.38 8.93
C PRO A 193 10.70 -24.47 7.97
N SER A 194 10.06 -23.38 7.54
CA SER A 194 10.73 -22.32 6.80
C SER A 194 11.45 -21.40 7.78
N ILE A 195 12.74 -21.15 7.53
CA ILE A 195 13.59 -20.21 8.26
C ILE A 195 13.18 -18.74 7.98
N CYS A 196 12.29 -18.52 7.01
CA CYS A 196 11.77 -17.21 6.63
C CYS A 196 10.36 -17.03 7.19
N ILE A 197 10.06 -15.81 7.67
CA ILE A 197 8.78 -15.29 8.22
C ILE A 197 7.60 -16.30 8.18
N PRO A 198 6.99 -16.65 9.33
CA PRO A 198 5.90 -17.64 9.36
C PRO A 198 4.82 -17.32 8.32
N ARG A 199 4.48 -18.27 7.43
CA ARG A 199 3.51 -18.03 6.34
C ARG A 199 2.17 -17.45 6.82
N GLY A 200 1.76 -17.83 8.03
CA GLY A 200 0.56 -17.28 8.68
C GLY A 200 0.60 -15.76 8.85
N PHE A 201 1.77 -15.16 9.03
CA PHE A 201 1.98 -13.72 9.14
C PHE A 201 1.63 -13.00 7.84
N MET A 202 2.20 -13.44 6.71
CA MET A 202 1.98 -12.77 5.41
C MET A 202 0.51 -12.85 5.00
N LYS A 203 -0.13 -13.99 5.25
CA LYS A 203 -1.57 -14.18 5.05
C LYS A 203 -2.40 -13.18 5.85
N LYS A 204 -2.15 -13.05 7.16
CA LYS A 204 -2.83 -12.07 8.04
C LYS A 204 -2.60 -10.63 7.57
N LYS A 205 -1.37 -10.28 7.21
CA LYS A 205 -1.01 -8.95 6.68
C LYS A 205 -1.77 -8.62 5.40
N ILE A 206 -1.84 -9.55 4.45
CA ILE A 206 -2.60 -9.39 3.20
C ILE A 206 -4.10 -9.23 3.51
N GLN A 207 -4.66 -10.09 4.35
CA GLN A 207 -6.07 -9.99 4.77
C GLN A 207 -6.39 -8.63 5.39
N PHE A 208 -5.49 -8.09 6.23
CA PHE A 208 -5.65 -6.76 6.79
C PHE A 208 -5.65 -5.67 5.72
N CYS A 209 -4.70 -5.73 4.77
CA CYS A 209 -4.65 -4.76 3.67
C CYS A 209 -5.91 -4.81 2.80
N LEU A 210 -6.44 -6.01 2.54
CA LEU A 210 -7.67 -6.22 1.77
C LEU A 210 -8.90 -5.67 2.47
N ARG A 211 -9.04 -5.95 3.77
CA ARG A 211 -10.21 -5.51 4.55
C ARG A 211 -10.16 -4.03 4.90
N ARG A 212 -8.96 -3.48 5.12
CA ARG A 212 -8.74 -2.14 5.68
C ARG A 212 -7.62 -1.39 4.96
N PRO A 213 -7.77 -1.11 3.65
CA PRO A 213 -6.70 -0.53 2.84
C PRO A 213 -6.25 0.84 3.34
N ASP A 214 -7.17 1.70 3.80
CA ASP A 214 -6.80 3.01 4.35
C ASP A 214 -5.98 2.90 5.64
N MET A 215 -6.32 1.95 6.54
CA MET A 215 -5.52 1.72 7.75
C MET A 215 -4.14 1.14 7.41
N ALA A 216 -4.06 0.23 6.42
CA ALA A 216 -2.79 -0.32 5.95
C ALA A 216 -1.88 0.76 5.34
N LEU A 217 -2.43 1.65 4.51
CA LEU A 217 -1.68 2.79 3.98
C LEU A 217 -1.27 3.76 5.09
N ALA A 218 -2.13 4.01 6.08
CA ALA A 218 -1.81 4.86 7.23
C ALA A 218 -0.64 4.29 8.06
N LEU A 219 -0.58 2.97 8.26
CA LEU A 219 0.59 2.33 8.86
C LEU A 219 1.83 2.43 7.97
N GLY A 220 1.66 2.26 6.66
CA GLY A 220 2.73 2.42 5.68
C GLY A 220 3.43 3.78 5.80
N HIS A 221 2.67 4.85 6.05
CA HIS A 221 3.21 6.21 6.21
C HIS A 221 4.15 6.40 7.42
N ASN A 222 4.20 5.47 8.38
CA ASN A 222 5.21 5.52 9.44
C ASN A 222 6.61 5.10 8.97
N ASN A 223 6.68 4.42 7.83
CA ASN A 223 7.92 4.07 7.16
C ASN A 223 8.21 5.13 6.09
N GLU A 224 9.34 5.80 6.24
CA GLU A 224 9.78 6.88 5.35
C GLU A 224 9.84 6.45 3.88
N HIS A 225 10.30 5.23 3.61
CA HIS A 225 10.36 4.68 2.25
C HIS A 225 8.97 4.59 1.61
N PHE A 226 7.98 4.05 2.35
CA PHE A 226 6.60 3.97 1.86
C PHE A 226 5.96 5.34 1.72
N TYR A 227 6.26 6.27 2.62
CA TYR A 227 5.81 7.65 2.51
C TYR A 227 6.33 8.29 1.21
N ASN A 228 7.64 8.19 0.95
CA ASN A 228 8.25 8.73 -0.27
C ASN A 228 7.65 8.11 -1.53
N PHE A 229 7.54 6.79 -1.56
CA PHE A 229 6.90 6.07 -2.66
C PHE A 229 5.45 6.51 -2.89
N PHE A 230 4.66 6.67 -1.82
CA PHE A 230 3.29 7.15 -1.90
C PHE A 230 3.19 8.52 -2.57
N PHE A 231 3.98 9.50 -2.12
CA PHE A 231 3.96 10.85 -2.68
C PHE A 231 4.50 10.90 -4.11
N SER A 232 5.55 10.15 -4.41
CA SER A 232 6.10 10.02 -5.76
C SER A 232 5.05 9.48 -6.74
N MET A 233 4.31 8.43 -6.36
CA MET A 233 3.23 7.88 -7.18
C MET A 233 2.10 8.88 -7.40
N ILE A 234 1.61 9.56 -6.35
CA ILE A 234 0.55 10.57 -6.48
C ILE A 234 0.98 11.70 -7.41
N ARG A 235 2.19 12.24 -7.20
CA ARG A 235 2.75 13.29 -8.02
C ARG A 235 2.85 12.87 -9.48
N HIS A 236 3.34 11.66 -9.73
CA HIS A 236 3.45 11.11 -11.08
C HIS A 236 2.09 11.03 -11.79
N ILE A 237 1.05 10.59 -11.08
CA ILE A 237 -0.31 10.51 -11.64
C ILE A 237 -0.87 11.90 -11.96
N TYR A 238 -0.65 12.88 -11.07
CA TYR A 238 -1.06 14.25 -11.31
C TYR A 238 -0.33 14.86 -12.52
N GLU A 239 0.99 14.75 -12.59
CA GLU A 239 1.80 15.32 -13.67
C GLU A 239 1.53 14.64 -15.02
N THR A 240 1.29 13.33 -15.04
CA THR A 240 1.12 12.56 -16.28
C THR A 240 -0.31 12.57 -16.80
N TYR A 241 -1.31 12.53 -15.91
CA TYR A 241 -2.72 12.35 -16.28
C TYR A 241 -3.62 13.52 -15.88
N GLY A 242 -3.09 14.53 -15.15
CA GLY A 242 -3.91 15.60 -14.58
C GLY A 242 -4.92 15.09 -13.55
N ALA A 243 -4.70 13.90 -12.98
CA ALA A 243 -5.64 13.20 -12.13
C ALA A 243 -5.26 13.33 -10.64
N THR A 244 -6.26 13.50 -9.78
CA THR A 244 -6.07 13.53 -8.33
C THR A 244 -6.29 12.14 -7.75
N VAL A 245 -5.29 11.61 -7.05
CA VAL A 245 -5.40 10.33 -6.33
C VAL A 245 -6.09 10.56 -4.99
N LYS A 246 -7.10 9.76 -4.66
CA LYS A 246 -7.75 9.80 -3.34
C LYS A 246 -6.71 9.49 -2.25
N GLY A 247 -6.47 10.46 -1.37
CA GLY A 247 -5.60 10.31 -0.20
C GLY A 247 -6.13 9.28 0.79
N ILE A 248 -5.38 9.05 1.87
CA ILE A 248 -5.84 8.19 2.97
C ILE A 248 -7.04 8.87 3.64
N ASP A 249 -8.09 8.11 3.88
CA ASP A 249 -9.27 8.61 4.59
C ASP A 249 -8.88 9.12 5.99
N PRO A 250 -9.04 10.43 6.29
CA PRO A 250 -8.69 11.00 7.58
C PRO A 250 -9.51 10.40 8.73
N THR A 251 -10.69 9.83 8.46
CA THR A 251 -11.55 9.20 9.48
C THR A 251 -10.88 7.98 10.11
N THR A 252 -9.91 7.35 9.44
CA THR A 252 -9.10 6.25 10.03
C THR A 252 -8.41 6.64 11.33
N ARG A 253 -8.18 7.93 11.58
CA ARG A 253 -7.59 8.44 12.83
C ARG A 253 -8.63 8.74 13.92
N LEU A 254 -9.91 8.67 13.58
CA LEU A 254 -11.02 9.03 14.47
C LEU A 254 -11.84 7.81 14.92
N ILE A 255 -11.59 6.64 14.34
CA ILE A 255 -12.29 5.39 14.66
C ILE A 255 -11.39 4.43 15.46
N CYS A 256 -12.02 3.55 16.21
CA CYS A 256 -11.34 2.45 16.89
C CYS A 256 -10.91 1.42 15.84
N TRP A 257 -9.62 1.11 15.77
CA TRP A 257 -9.10 0.17 14.78
C TRP A 257 -9.59 -1.25 15.04
N ARG A 258 -10.01 -1.59 16.25
CA ARG A 258 -10.60 -2.89 16.53
C ARG A 258 -12.05 -2.98 16.06
N CYS A 259 -12.93 -2.18 16.67
CA CYS A 259 -14.38 -2.30 16.55
C CYS A 259 -15.03 -1.27 15.60
N GLU A 260 -14.23 -0.41 14.96
CA GLU A 260 -14.64 0.62 14.01
C GLU A 260 -15.65 1.62 14.56
N SER A 261 -15.83 1.65 15.89
CA SER A 261 -16.69 2.61 16.57
C SER A 261 -16.01 3.97 16.70
N TYR A 262 -16.79 5.04 16.78
CA TYR A 262 -16.32 6.40 17.02
C TYR A 262 -16.68 6.88 18.44
N PRO A 263 -15.96 7.86 19.00
CA PRO A 263 -16.26 8.38 20.33
C PRO A 263 -17.51 9.28 20.26
N GLU A 264 -18.48 9.09 21.15
CA GLU A 264 -19.71 9.90 21.19
C GLU A 264 -19.44 11.41 21.25
N THR A 265 -18.44 11.80 22.06
CA THR A 265 -18.01 13.19 22.21
C THR A 265 -17.34 13.77 20.96
N GLY A 266 -16.91 12.93 20.01
CA GLY A 266 -16.27 13.30 18.76
C GLY A 266 -17.22 13.36 17.55
N LYS A 267 -18.53 13.14 17.74
CA LYS A 267 -19.50 13.07 16.63
C LYS A 267 -19.46 14.30 15.70
N GLY A 268 -19.27 15.50 16.26
CA GLY A 268 -19.14 16.73 15.47
C GLY A 268 -17.93 16.73 14.54
N LEU A 269 -16.74 16.42 15.08
CA LEU A 269 -15.50 16.37 14.30
C LEU A 269 -15.54 15.31 13.19
N TYR A 270 -16.19 14.18 13.46
CA TYR A 270 -16.37 13.12 12.47
C TYR A 270 -17.30 13.55 11.34
N SER A 271 -18.44 14.17 11.66
CA SER A 271 -19.35 14.74 10.66
C SER A 271 -18.67 15.78 9.78
N ASP A 272 -17.83 16.64 10.35
CA ASP A 272 -17.06 17.62 9.59
C ASP A 272 -16.05 16.94 8.65
N ALA A 273 -15.35 15.91 9.13
CA ALA A 273 -14.43 15.12 8.30
C ALA A 273 -15.14 14.42 7.13
N LEU A 274 -16.34 13.87 7.38
CA LEU A 274 -17.16 13.26 6.33
C LEU A 274 -17.65 14.28 5.31
N ALA A 275 -18.12 15.44 5.76
CA ALA A 275 -18.60 16.51 4.87
C ALA A 275 -17.52 16.96 3.86
N HIS A 276 -16.25 16.94 4.26
CA HIS A 276 -15.13 17.28 3.37
C HIS A 276 -14.74 16.17 2.39
N SER A 277 -15.08 14.92 2.67
CA SER A 277 -14.72 13.78 1.82
C SER A 277 -15.51 13.71 0.51
N GLY A 278 -16.55 14.55 0.36
CA GLY A 278 -17.43 14.56 -0.81
C GLY A 278 -18.19 13.24 -1.01
N GLN A 279 -18.15 12.36 -0.01
CA GLN A 279 -18.85 11.09 -0.01
C GLN A 279 -20.28 11.40 0.44
N ASP A 280 -21.25 11.19 -0.45
CA ASP A 280 -22.67 11.30 -0.11
C ASP A 280 -22.90 10.47 1.15
N CYS A 281 -23.34 11.15 2.23
CA CYS A 281 -23.66 10.55 3.52
C CYS A 281 -24.86 9.59 3.34
N LEU A 282 -24.61 8.42 2.75
CA LEU A 282 -25.48 7.28 2.94
C LEU A 282 -25.46 6.99 4.45
N ASP A 283 -26.64 6.76 5.02
CA ASP A 283 -26.88 6.52 6.45
C ASP A 283 -26.18 5.24 6.94
N VAL A 284 -24.85 5.20 6.93
CA VAL A 284 -24.07 4.19 7.60
C VAL A 284 -24.20 4.51 9.09
N GLU A 285 -25.09 3.79 9.76
CA GLU A 285 -25.29 3.86 11.20
C GLU A 285 -24.03 3.35 11.90
N LEU A 286 -23.05 4.25 12.07
CA LEU A 286 -21.84 3.93 12.81
C LEU A 286 -22.19 3.76 14.30
N LYS A 287 -21.58 2.75 14.91
CA LYS A 287 -21.67 2.52 16.36
C LYS A 287 -20.85 3.58 17.10
N SER A 288 -21.50 4.32 17.99
CA SER A 288 -20.81 5.19 18.93
C SER A 288 -20.46 4.42 20.20
N VAL A 289 -19.36 4.78 20.84
CA VAL A 289 -18.99 4.26 22.17
C VAL A 289 -18.76 5.40 23.15
N PRO A 290 -19.19 5.25 24.42
CA PRO A 290 -18.88 6.20 25.47
C PRO A 290 -17.36 6.33 25.60
N SER A 291 -16.85 7.56 25.61
CA SER A 291 -15.43 7.78 25.89
C SER A 291 -15.14 7.43 27.34
N SER A 292 -14.06 6.69 27.61
CA SER A 292 -13.58 6.40 28.97
C SER A 292 -13.15 7.67 29.72
N SER A 293 -12.93 8.75 28.97
CA SER A 293 -12.63 10.10 29.46
C SER A 293 -13.78 11.02 29.10
N SER A 294 -14.50 11.52 30.10
CA SER A 294 -15.60 12.48 29.91
C SER A 294 -15.15 13.81 29.29
N THR A 295 -13.84 14.07 29.22
CA THR A 295 -13.27 15.35 28.80
C THR A 295 -12.50 15.31 27.49
N THR A 296 -12.21 14.12 26.92
CA THR A 296 -11.47 14.02 25.66
C THR A 296 -12.20 13.16 24.64
N TRP A 297 -12.35 13.71 23.43
CA TRP A 297 -12.78 12.98 22.22
C TRP A 297 -11.73 12.01 21.69
N ARG A 298 -10.58 11.90 22.37
CA ARG A 298 -9.43 11.12 21.92
C ARG A 298 -9.52 9.69 22.43
N PHE A 299 -9.46 8.75 21.49
CA PHE A 299 -9.20 7.36 21.77
C PHE A 299 -7.76 7.12 22.26
N LEU A 300 -7.55 5.94 22.86
CA LEU A 300 -6.24 5.46 23.25
C LEU A 300 -5.41 5.23 21.99
N GLN A 301 -4.36 6.02 21.84
CA GLN A 301 -3.45 5.90 20.71
C GLN A 301 -2.36 4.87 21.03
N CYS A 302 -2.00 4.02 20.06
CA CYS A 302 -0.87 3.12 20.22
C CYS A 302 0.42 3.94 20.42
N SER A 303 1.09 3.75 21.55
CA SER A 303 2.30 4.50 21.90
C SER A 303 3.49 4.24 20.97
N ARG A 304 3.49 3.12 20.26
CA ARG A 304 4.57 2.73 19.34
C ARG A 304 4.41 3.37 17.96
N CYS A 305 3.30 3.10 17.29
CA CYS A 305 3.07 3.61 15.94
C CYS A 305 2.50 5.03 15.93
N MET A 306 1.80 5.47 16.99
CA MET A 306 1.11 6.76 17.04
C MET A 306 0.11 6.96 15.88
N VAL A 307 -0.39 5.88 15.28
CA VAL A 307 -1.34 5.92 14.15
C VAL A 307 -2.64 5.23 14.53
N ALA A 308 -2.57 4.02 15.10
CA ALA A 308 -3.74 3.27 15.51
C ALA A 308 -4.39 3.87 16.76
N ASN A 309 -5.72 3.89 16.78
CA ASN A 309 -6.54 4.41 17.87
C ASN A 309 -7.53 3.36 18.36
N TYR A 310 -7.82 3.34 19.67
CA TYR A 310 -8.64 2.34 20.33
C TYR A 310 -9.58 2.95 21.36
N CYS A 311 -10.82 2.49 21.40
CA CYS A 311 -11.78 2.97 22.42
C CYS A 311 -11.48 2.45 23.83
N SER A 312 -10.74 1.35 23.96
CA SER A 312 -10.37 0.74 25.24
C SER A 312 -9.05 -0.02 25.13
N VAL A 313 -8.41 -0.26 26.29
CA VAL A 313 -7.21 -1.11 26.40
C VAL A 313 -7.52 -2.53 25.94
N GLU A 314 -8.74 -3.01 26.17
CA GLU A 314 -9.20 -4.29 25.68
C GLU A 314 -9.19 -4.36 24.15
N CYS A 315 -9.75 -3.36 23.46
CA CYS A 315 -9.72 -3.28 22.00
C CYS A 315 -8.28 -3.24 21.47
N GLN A 316 -7.40 -2.47 22.11
CA GLN A 316 -5.99 -2.41 21.75
C GLN A 316 -5.32 -3.78 21.92
N SER A 317 -5.54 -4.48 23.04
CA SER A 317 -4.97 -5.79 23.31
C SER A 317 -5.45 -6.83 22.30
N GLN A 318 -6.75 -6.88 22.01
CA GLN A 318 -7.30 -7.80 21.01
C GLN A 318 -6.74 -7.54 19.60
N ASP A 319 -6.67 -6.27 19.18
CA ASP A 319 -6.10 -5.91 17.88
C ASP A 319 -4.60 -6.21 17.82
N TRP A 320 -3.87 -6.04 18.93
CA TRP A 320 -2.45 -6.39 19.07
C TRP A 320 -2.19 -7.84 18.69
N TRP A 321 -2.87 -8.77 19.35
CA TRP A 321 -2.70 -10.21 19.15
C TRP A 321 -3.24 -10.70 17.80
N GLU A 322 -4.23 -10.01 17.24
CA GLU A 322 -4.80 -10.39 15.95
C GLU A 322 -3.86 -10.03 14.80
N ILE A 323 -3.47 -8.76 14.73
CA ILE A 323 -2.79 -8.20 13.56
C ILE A 323 -1.83 -7.05 13.85
N HIS A 324 -2.11 -6.20 14.84
CA HIS A 324 -1.40 -4.93 14.98
C HIS A 324 0.06 -5.14 15.37
N GLU A 325 0.39 -6.15 16.19
CA GLU A 325 1.77 -6.49 16.54
C GLU A 325 2.68 -6.60 15.30
N TYR A 326 2.13 -7.18 14.23
CA TYR A 326 2.82 -7.48 12.98
C TYR A 326 3.00 -6.29 12.05
N LEU A 327 2.15 -5.27 12.20
CA LEU A 327 2.12 -4.09 11.35
C LEU A 327 2.57 -2.83 12.08
N CYS A 328 2.74 -2.91 13.40
CA CYS A 328 3.12 -1.79 14.25
C CYS A 328 4.58 -1.40 13.98
N LEU A 329 4.78 -0.43 13.12
CA LEU A 329 6.07 0.22 12.91
C LEU A 329 6.18 1.42 13.85
N SER A 330 7.29 1.52 14.58
CA SER A 330 7.56 2.68 15.42
C SER A 330 7.68 3.92 14.53
N ARG A 331 7.20 5.07 14.98
CA ARG A 331 7.32 6.30 14.19
C ARG A 331 8.80 6.62 13.95
N GLY A 332 9.19 6.72 12.67
CA GLY A 332 10.59 6.96 12.30
C GLY A 332 11.50 5.73 12.40
N SER A 333 10.97 4.52 12.63
CA SER A 333 11.79 3.32 12.46
C SER A 333 12.05 3.10 10.97
N VAL A 334 13.30 3.20 10.56
CA VAL A 334 13.79 2.44 9.42
C VAL A 334 13.54 0.96 9.75
N PHE A 335 12.93 0.20 8.84
CA PHE A 335 12.72 -1.23 9.04
C PHE A 335 14.10 -1.89 9.20
N LEU A 336 14.53 -2.10 10.45
CA LEU A 336 15.66 -2.96 10.74
C LEU A 336 15.10 -4.38 10.72
N PRO A 337 15.57 -5.27 9.82
CA PRO A 337 15.14 -6.66 9.85
C PRO A 337 15.39 -7.22 11.25
N PRO A 338 14.50 -8.10 11.76
CA PRO A 338 14.69 -8.68 13.08
C PRO A 338 16.08 -9.30 13.15
N ILE A 339 16.91 -8.79 14.06
CA ILE A 339 18.20 -9.39 14.37
C ILE A 339 17.85 -10.79 14.88
N SER A 340 18.12 -11.82 14.06
CA SER A 340 17.98 -13.19 14.50
C SER A 340 18.86 -13.35 15.74
N ASN A 341 18.23 -13.51 16.91
CA ASN A 341 18.94 -13.88 18.12
C ASN A 341 19.49 -15.29 17.89
N SER A 342 20.71 -15.37 17.37
CA SER A 342 21.52 -16.57 17.41
C SER A 342 21.87 -16.82 18.87
N HIS A 343 21.02 -17.60 19.54
CA HIS A 343 21.35 -18.27 20.80
C HIS A 343 22.02 -19.59 20.51
#